data_AF-A0A800KL46-F1
#
_entry.id   AF-A0A800KL46-F1
#
_cell.length_a   1.000
_cell.length_b   1.000
_cell.length_c   1.000
_cell.angle_alpha   90.00
_cell.angle_beta   90.00
_cell.angle_gamma   90.00
#
_symmetry.space_group_name_H-M   'P 1'
#
loop_
_entity.id
_entity.type
_entity.pdbx_description
1 polymer ?
#
loop_
_entity_poly.entity_id
_entity_poly.type
_entity_poly.pdbx_seq_one_letter_code
_entity_poly.pdbx_strand_id
1 'polypeptide(L)'
;MRTRTLILGALAVAAPILVGSKPSATKLTFSPAAGSSLTKTFSNSVEFALDDMSMLMNGEENPMMPQIEMDMAMESAVAVTDTYDSISDGKPTKLTRTFDEISTEMDISMVVDAMGQVQEENPTGSGSSDLEGETVVFTWDSDDDEYVVSYPEDEGDEDLLENLVEDMDLRALLPKDEVSEGDSWDLPLVSLIDILGPGGDLKLDFNMDGQEVSGGPPPEMMVNFREMMGDMLEGEATATFAGMTEVDGASLAVIEIEIEIDTAKDMSELIEELMGEEMPEGMDFNLDRVDVEFAYEASGQCLWNVRAGHAHSLSLEGEAAIALDMEVNMDFGGQSMAMEMSMEMSGEMATEMETE
;
A
#
# COMPACT_ATOMS: atom_id res chain seq x y z
N MET A 1 63.39 37.37 -52.28
CA MET A 1 62.18 37.32 -51.43
C MET A 1 62.40 36.23 -50.38
N ARG A 2 62.36 36.63 -49.10
CA ARG A 2 62.52 35.76 -47.94
C ARG A 2 61.18 35.06 -47.66
N THR A 3 61.17 33.74 -47.50
CA THR A 3 60.02 33.04 -46.93
C THR A 3 60.52 32.01 -45.91
N ARG A 4 59.85 32.04 -44.76
CA ARG A 4 60.26 31.59 -43.44
C ARG A 4 60.24 30.07 -43.28
N THR A 5 61.23 29.56 -42.56
CA THR A 5 61.23 28.28 -41.85
C THR A 5 60.22 28.32 -40.70
N LEU A 6 59.29 27.38 -40.66
CA LEU A 6 58.40 27.13 -39.51
C LEU A 6 58.85 25.84 -38.81
N ILE A 7 59.11 25.98 -37.51
CA ILE A 7 59.62 24.95 -36.60
C ILE A 7 58.44 24.16 -36.02
N LEU A 8 58.58 22.83 -36.01
CA LEU A 8 57.75 21.85 -35.29
C LEU A 8 57.66 22.19 -33.79
N GLY A 9 56.44 22.23 -33.25
CA GLY A 9 56.19 22.19 -31.81
C GLY A 9 55.13 21.12 -31.51
N ALA A 10 55.57 19.96 -31.04
CA ALA A 10 54.69 18.89 -30.56
C ALA A 10 54.24 19.22 -29.12
N LEU A 11 52.95 19.54 -28.93
CA LEU A 11 52.32 19.55 -27.62
C LEU A 11 51.93 18.11 -27.27
N ALA A 12 52.64 17.50 -26.32
CA ALA A 12 52.19 16.28 -25.67
C ALA A 12 51.16 16.67 -24.60
N VAL A 13 49.88 16.44 -24.88
CA VAL A 13 48.80 16.52 -23.90
C VAL A 13 48.89 15.26 -23.04
N ALA A 14 49.35 15.39 -21.80
CA ALA A 14 49.24 14.33 -20.81
C ALA A 14 47.78 14.24 -20.38
N ALA A 15 47.07 13.21 -20.86
CA ALA A 15 45.76 12.86 -20.34
C ALA A 15 45.94 12.31 -18.91
N PRO A 16 45.21 12.84 -17.90
CA PRO A 16 45.14 12.16 -16.61
C PRO A 16 44.45 10.82 -16.83
N ILE A 17 45.17 9.72 -16.58
CA ILE A 17 44.57 8.40 -16.43
C ILE A 17 43.79 8.47 -15.12
N LEU A 18 42.51 8.82 -15.20
CA LEU A 18 41.56 8.50 -14.15
C LEU A 18 41.51 6.98 -14.11
N VAL A 19 42.23 6.40 -13.15
CA VAL A 19 41.98 5.02 -12.72
C VAL A 19 40.59 5.06 -12.10
N GLY A 20 39.58 4.80 -12.93
CA GLY A 20 38.23 4.54 -12.45
C GLY A 20 38.31 3.25 -11.64
N SER A 21 38.51 3.38 -10.33
CA SER A 21 38.03 2.39 -9.38
C SER A 21 36.55 2.23 -9.67
N LYS A 22 36.19 1.16 -10.36
CA LYS A 22 34.79 0.75 -10.44
C LYS A 22 34.29 0.67 -9.00
N PRO A 23 33.19 1.33 -8.63
CA PRO A 23 32.59 1.11 -7.32
C PRO A 23 32.44 -0.41 -7.13
N SER A 24 32.77 -0.89 -5.94
CA SER A 24 32.56 -2.31 -5.62
C SER A 24 31.07 -2.56 -5.72
N ALA A 25 30.67 -3.51 -6.56
CA ALA A 25 29.28 -3.95 -6.62
C ALA A 25 28.85 -4.40 -5.21
N THR A 26 27.68 -3.94 -4.78
CA THR A 26 27.10 -4.20 -3.46
C THR A 26 26.06 -5.27 -3.63
N LYS A 27 26.17 -6.33 -2.82
CA LYS A 27 25.18 -7.38 -2.78
C LYS A 27 24.15 -7.07 -1.70
N LEU A 28 22.92 -6.81 -2.11
CA LEU A 28 21.78 -6.61 -1.20
C LEU A 28 21.01 -7.94 -1.14
N THR A 29 20.97 -8.56 0.04
CA THR A 29 20.29 -9.84 0.23
C THR A 29 19.60 -9.91 1.57
N PHE A 30 18.41 -10.48 1.56
CA PHE A 30 17.76 -10.96 2.77
C PHE A 30 18.53 -12.13 3.37
N SER A 31 19.06 -11.93 4.57
CA SER A 31 19.88 -12.93 5.27
C SER A 31 20.01 -12.64 6.77
N PRO A 32 18.90 -12.42 7.51
CA PRO A 32 18.96 -12.36 8.96
C PRO A 32 19.62 -13.63 9.53
N ALA A 33 20.18 -13.53 10.72
CA ALA A 33 20.81 -14.67 11.35
C ALA A 33 19.73 -15.68 11.81
N ALA A 34 19.89 -16.96 11.50
CA ALA A 34 18.96 -17.96 12.03
C ALA A 34 18.90 -17.91 13.57
N GLY A 35 17.69 -17.86 14.12
CA GLY A 35 17.40 -17.65 15.53
C GLY A 35 17.47 -16.19 16.00
N SER A 36 17.66 -15.21 15.11
CA SER A 36 17.45 -13.80 15.45
C SER A 36 15.96 -13.49 15.56
N SER A 37 15.64 -12.54 16.42
CA SER A 37 14.31 -11.94 16.54
C SER A 37 14.42 -10.49 16.07
N LEU A 38 13.47 -10.04 15.26
CA LEU A 38 13.33 -8.65 14.83
C LEU A 38 11.91 -8.18 15.15
N THR A 39 11.79 -6.98 15.69
CA THR A 39 10.48 -6.33 15.85
C THR A 39 10.30 -5.38 14.68
N LYS A 40 9.17 -5.44 14.00
CA LYS A 40 8.86 -4.59 12.85
C LYS A 40 7.58 -3.86 13.10
N THR A 41 7.59 -2.55 12.94
CA THR A 41 6.40 -1.71 13.07
C THR A 41 6.18 -1.00 11.75
N PHE A 42 5.02 -1.24 11.15
CA PHE A 42 4.51 -0.51 10.01
C PHE A 42 3.51 0.53 10.49
N SER A 43 3.55 1.71 9.90
CA SER A 43 2.60 2.79 10.14
C SER A 43 2.17 3.36 8.80
N ASN A 44 0.87 3.44 8.55
CA ASN A 44 0.33 4.10 7.38
C ASN A 44 -0.60 5.22 7.81
N SER A 45 -0.50 6.36 7.12
CA SER A 45 -1.44 7.46 7.25
C SER A 45 -2.03 7.80 5.89
N VAL A 46 -3.33 8.07 5.86
CA VAL A 46 -4.07 8.51 4.68
C VAL A 46 -4.87 9.74 5.07
N GLU A 47 -4.73 10.81 4.31
CA GLU A 47 -5.56 12.01 4.43
C GLU A 47 -6.21 12.28 3.07
N PHE A 48 -7.53 12.24 3.00
CA PHE A 48 -8.29 12.53 1.79
C PHE A 48 -9.32 13.63 2.02
N ALA A 49 -9.53 14.45 0.99
CA ALA A 49 -10.62 15.40 0.93
C ALA A 49 -11.51 15.09 -0.29
N LEU A 50 -12.80 15.37 -0.15
CA LEU A 50 -13.75 15.32 -1.25
C LEU A 50 -13.53 16.53 -2.17
N ASP A 51 -13.15 16.27 -3.41
CA ASP A 51 -12.93 17.30 -4.43
C ASP A 51 -14.23 17.65 -5.15
N ASP A 52 -14.97 16.63 -5.58
CA ASP A 52 -16.24 16.79 -6.28
C ASP A 52 -17.19 15.62 -5.96
N MET A 53 -18.49 15.94 -5.92
CA MET A 53 -19.54 14.94 -5.82
C MET A 53 -20.73 15.39 -6.65
N SER A 54 -21.20 14.50 -7.51
CA SER A 54 -22.40 14.73 -8.32
C SER A 54 -23.38 13.58 -8.19
N MET A 55 -24.67 13.89 -8.27
CA MET A 55 -25.73 12.89 -8.32
C MET A 55 -26.81 13.32 -9.31
N LEU A 56 -27.06 12.47 -10.30
CA LEU A 56 -28.13 12.63 -11.27
C LEU A 56 -29.26 11.66 -10.98
N MET A 57 -30.50 12.11 -11.14
CA MET A 57 -31.69 11.30 -11.03
C MET A 57 -32.46 11.35 -12.35
N ASN A 58 -32.53 10.22 -13.05
CA ASN A 58 -33.05 10.12 -14.41
C ASN A 58 -32.35 11.06 -15.41
N GLY A 59 -31.02 11.21 -15.28
CA GLY A 59 -30.18 12.05 -16.14
C GLY A 59 -30.35 13.56 -15.93
N GLU A 60 -31.07 13.99 -14.90
CA GLU A 60 -31.17 15.40 -14.49
C GLU A 60 -30.51 15.59 -13.12
N GLU A 61 -29.77 16.69 -12.94
CA GLU A 61 -29.25 17.06 -11.62
C GLU A 61 -30.39 17.13 -10.60
N ASN A 62 -30.20 16.51 -9.45
CA ASN A 62 -31.17 16.58 -8.38
C ASN A 62 -31.03 17.93 -7.64
N PRO A 63 -31.96 18.89 -7.81
CA PRO A 63 -31.84 20.23 -7.22
C PRO A 63 -32.01 20.24 -5.70
N MET A 64 -32.30 19.09 -5.10
CA MET A 64 -32.42 18.88 -3.65
C MET A 64 -31.16 18.25 -3.04
N MET A 65 -30.09 18.03 -3.81
CA MET A 65 -28.82 17.54 -3.27
C MET A 65 -28.21 18.56 -2.32
N PRO A 66 -27.79 18.13 -1.12
CA PRO A 66 -27.00 18.99 -0.25
C PRO A 66 -25.61 19.21 -0.84
N GLN A 67 -24.98 20.32 -0.47
CA GLN A 67 -23.53 20.46 -0.64
C GLN A 67 -22.86 19.68 0.46
N ILE A 68 -21.90 18.84 0.10
CA ILE A 68 -21.16 18.00 1.04
C ILE A 68 -19.69 18.40 0.93
N GLU A 69 -19.09 18.74 2.06
CA GLU A 69 -17.64 18.79 2.25
C GLU A 69 -17.28 17.62 3.16
N MET A 70 -16.22 16.89 2.82
CA MET A 70 -15.77 15.74 3.58
C MET A 70 -14.24 15.72 3.61
N ASP A 71 -13.68 15.59 4.80
CA ASP A 71 -12.28 15.27 5.03
C ASP A 71 -12.23 13.93 5.77
N MET A 72 -11.30 13.07 5.39
CA MET A 72 -11.05 11.78 6.00
C MET A 72 -9.57 11.70 6.38
N ALA A 73 -9.31 11.29 7.60
CA ALA A 73 -7.98 10.90 8.06
C ALA A 73 -8.05 9.46 8.56
N MET A 74 -7.07 8.64 8.20
CA MET A 74 -6.94 7.27 8.66
C MET A 74 -5.50 7.02 9.05
N GLU A 75 -5.30 6.42 10.23
CA GLU A 75 -4.01 5.95 10.70
C GLU A 75 -4.12 4.44 10.95
N SER A 76 -3.13 3.67 10.52
CA SER A 76 -3.05 2.24 10.82
C SER A 76 -1.65 1.86 11.26
N ALA A 77 -1.57 0.91 12.18
CA ALA A 77 -0.30 0.36 12.64
C ALA A 77 -0.36 -1.16 12.72
N VAL A 78 0.73 -1.79 12.29
CA VAL A 78 0.93 -3.24 12.43
C VAL A 78 2.32 -3.45 13.00
N ALA A 79 2.40 -4.00 14.22
CA ALA A 79 3.64 -4.39 14.85
C ALA A 79 3.73 -5.92 14.98
N VAL A 80 4.86 -6.49 14.57
CA VAL A 80 5.11 -7.93 14.66
C VAL A 80 6.52 -8.21 15.17
N THR A 81 6.64 -9.27 15.96
CA THR A 81 7.92 -9.83 16.38
C THR A 81 8.16 -11.14 15.65
N ASP A 82 9.14 -11.12 14.75
CA ASP A 82 9.52 -12.24 13.91
C ASP A 82 10.79 -12.92 14.42
N THR A 83 10.69 -14.21 14.72
CA THR A 83 11.82 -15.09 14.99
C THR A 83 12.11 -15.96 13.77
N TYR A 84 13.27 -15.72 13.13
CA TYR A 84 13.70 -16.48 11.96
C TYR A 84 14.33 -17.81 12.37
N ASP A 85 13.51 -18.80 12.71
CA ASP A 85 13.96 -20.11 13.17
C ASP A 85 14.95 -20.77 12.20
N SER A 86 14.68 -20.65 10.90
CA SER A 86 15.58 -21.13 9.85
C SER A 86 15.41 -20.36 8.55
N ILE A 87 16.51 -20.15 7.83
CA ILE A 87 16.56 -19.40 6.57
C ILE A 87 17.36 -20.22 5.55
N SER A 88 16.89 -20.26 4.31
CA SER A 88 17.62 -20.79 3.15
C SER A 88 17.38 -19.92 1.94
N ASP A 89 18.42 -19.71 1.11
CA ASP A 89 18.30 -19.08 -0.20
C ASP A 89 17.58 -17.72 -0.21
N GLY A 90 17.79 -16.92 0.85
CA GLY A 90 17.20 -15.58 0.97
C GLY A 90 15.72 -15.57 1.36
N LYS A 91 15.19 -16.68 1.89
CA LYS A 91 13.84 -16.78 2.46
C LYS A 91 13.84 -17.57 3.78
N PRO A 92 12.95 -17.28 4.74
CA PRO A 92 12.73 -18.12 5.90
C PRO A 92 12.12 -19.45 5.49
N THR A 93 12.73 -20.56 5.87
CA THR A 93 12.10 -21.88 5.74
C THR A 93 11.21 -22.20 6.94
N LYS A 94 11.41 -21.46 8.04
CA LYS A 94 10.53 -21.44 9.20
C LYS A 94 10.64 -20.07 9.88
N LEU A 95 9.51 -19.42 10.08
CA LEU A 95 9.35 -18.13 10.76
C LEU A 95 8.29 -18.29 11.85
N THR A 96 8.58 -17.83 13.06
CA THR A 96 7.58 -17.68 14.11
C THR A 96 7.27 -16.20 14.27
N ARG A 97 6.01 -15.80 14.10
CA ARG A 97 5.54 -14.42 14.20
C ARG A 97 4.62 -14.26 15.39
N THR A 98 4.87 -13.25 16.22
CA THR A 98 3.90 -12.74 17.18
C THR A 98 3.32 -11.44 16.63
N PHE A 99 2.00 -11.30 16.61
CA PHE A 99 1.38 -10.02 16.27
C PHE A 99 1.28 -9.19 17.56
N ASP A 100 2.09 -8.15 17.65
CA ASP A 100 2.21 -7.33 18.85
C ASP A 100 1.13 -6.24 18.90
N GLU A 101 0.78 -5.69 17.73
CA GLU A 101 -0.24 -4.65 17.57
C GLU A 101 -0.86 -4.75 16.17
N ILE A 102 -2.18 -4.66 16.08
CA ILE A 102 -2.90 -4.45 14.82
C ILE A 102 -4.00 -3.43 15.11
N SER A 103 -3.81 -2.20 14.66
CA SER A 103 -4.72 -1.10 14.96
C SER A 103 -5.02 -0.26 13.72
N THR A 104 -6.20 0.33 13.71
CA THR A 104 -6.64 1.31 12.71
C THR A 104 -7.55 2.31 13.39
N GLU A 105 -7.32 3.60 13.13
CA GLU A 105 -8.17 4.71 13.56
C GLU A 105 -8.60 5.49 12.31
N MET A 106 -9.83 5.99 12.33
CA MET A 106 -10.38 6.80 11.24
C MET A 106 -11.15 7.98 11.83
N ASP A 107 -10.88 9.17 11.32
CA ASP A 107 -11.63 10.37 11.62
C ASP A 107 -12.23 10.91 10.33
N ILE A 108 -13.53 11.18 10.33
CA ILE A 108 -14.21 11.82 9.20
C ILE A 108 -14.77 13.14 9.70
N SER A 109 -14.51 14.23 8.99
CA SER A 109 -15.13 15.53 9.18
C SER A 109 -16.07 15.78 8.01
N MET A 110 -17.37 15.86 8.29
CA MET A 110 -18.40 16.06 7.26
C MET A 110 -19.22 17.31 7.54
N VAL A 111 -19.39 18.14 6.51
CA VAL A 111 -20.28 19.30 6.53
C VAL A 111 -21.32 19.15 5.43
N VAL A 112 -22.60 19.14 5.80
CA VAL A 112 -23.73 19.01 4.88
C VAL A 112 -24.56 20.29 4.92
N ASP A 113 -24.63 21.01 3.79
CA ASP A 113 -25.56 22.14 3.62
C ASP A 113 -26.76 21.72 2.77
N ALA A 114 -27.88 21.49 3.45
CA ALA A 114 -29.17 21.23 2.82
C ALA A 114 -30.05 22.48 2.85
N MET A 115 -30.19 23.16 1.71
CA MET A 115 -31.06 24.34 1.56
C MET A 115 -30.79 25.47 2.58
N GLY A 116 -29.53 25.68 2.95
CA GLY A 116 -29.09 26.68 3.93
C GLY A 116 -29.17 26.23 5.39
N GLN A 117 -29.41 24.93 5.62
CA GLN A 117 -29.25 24.30 6.93
C GLN A 117 -27.96 23.51 6.93
N VAL A 118 -26.97 24.03 7.64
CA VAL A 118 -25.67 23.38 7.81
C VAL A 118 -25.73 22.43 8.98
N GLN A 119 -25.33 21.19 8.74
CA GLN A 119 -25.12 20.15 9.73
C GLN A 119 -23.66 19.71 9.67
N GLU A 120 -23.04 19.56 10.83
CA GLU A 120 -21.66 19.06 10.96
C GLU A 120 -21.73 17.70 11.66
N GLU A 121 -21.08 16.71 11.07
CA GLU A 121 -20.96 15.36 11.60
C GLU A 121 -19.48 14.98 11.63
N ASN A 122 -19.05 14.36 12.72
CA ASN A 122 -17.66 13.95 12.88
C ASN A 122 -17.62 12.50 13.35
N PRO A 123 -18.01 11.52 12.51
CA PRO A 123 -17.93 10.13 12.89
C PRO A 123 -16.46 9.71 13.01
N THR A 124 -16.23 8.78 13.91
CA THR A 124 -14.90 8.22 14.18
C THR A 124 -14.98 6.71 14.10
N GLY A 125 -13.95 6.05 13.60
CA GLY A 125 -13.86 4.61 13.51
C GLY A 125 -12.61 4.10 14.19
N SER A 126 -12.69 2.86 14.68
CA SER A 126 -11.53 2.14 15.15
C SER A 126 -11.64 0.66 14.81
N GLY A 127 -10.51 0.05 14.49
CA GLY A 127 -10.40 -1.36 14.19
C GLY A 127 -9.25 -2.02 14.92
N SER A 128 -9.45 -3.30 15.24
CA SER A 128 -8.45 -4.19 15.83
C SER A 128 -8.62 -5.60 15.29
N SER A 129 -7.66 -6.49 15.53
CA SER A 129 -7.75 -7.89 15.12
C SER A 129 -7.62 -8.84 16.31
N ASP A 130 -8.36 -9.94 16.27
CA ASP A 130 -8.21 -11.07 17.20
C ASP A 130 -6.86 -11.79 17.04
N LEU A 131 -6.08 -11.48 15.99
CA LEU A 131 -4.68 -11.91 15.88
C LEU A 131 -3.76 -11.18 16.87
N GLU A 132 -4.15 -10.04 17.43
CA GLU A 132 -3.30 -9.30 18.36
C GLU A 132 -2.98 -10.14 19.61
N GLY A 133 -1.69 -10.29 19.90
CA GLY A 133 -1.16 -11.16 20.96
C GLY A 133 -1.01 -12.63 20.57
N GLU A 134 -1.53 -13.05 19.42
CA GLU A 134 -1.38 -14.41 18.92
C GLU A 134 -0.01 -14.66 18.30
N THR A 135 0.42 -15.92 18.36
CA THR A 135 1.68 -16.38 17.76
C THR A 135 1.39 -17.44 16.71
N VAL A 136 1.91 -17.24 15.51
CA VAL A 136 1.77 -18.17 14.38
C VAL A 136 3.13 -18.59 13.85
N VAL A 137 3.15 -19.71 13.13
CA VAL A 137 4.35 -20.29 12.52
C VAL A 137 4.10 -20.46 11.03
N PHE A 138 4.91 -19.78 10.23
CA PHE A 138 5.01 -19.99 8.79
C PHE A 138 6.08 -21.05 8.52
N THR A 139 5.70 -22.14 7.86
CA THR A 139 6.61 -23.19 7.43
C THR A 139 6.58 -23.30 5.92
N TRP A 140 7.76 -23.18 5.28
CA TRP A 140 7.87 -23.29 3.84
C TRP A 140 7.65 -24.74 3.38
N ASP A 141 6.65 -24.98 2.54
CA ASP A 141 6.44 -26.23 1.83
C ASP A 141 7.10 -26.16 0.45
N SER A 142 8.16 -26.95 0.26
CA SER A 142 8.87 -26.98 -1.02
C SER A 142 8.16 -27.74 -2.13
N ASP A 143 7.21 -28.59 -1.79
CA ASP A 143 6.46 -29.38 -2.77
C ASP A 143 5.36 -28.51 -3.42
N ASP A 144 4.73 -27.62 -2.64
CA ASP A 144 3.66 -26.72 -3.10
C ASP A 144 4.13 -25.27 -3.35
N ASP A 145 5.39 -24.91 -3.03
CA ASP A 145 5.99 -23.58 -3.22
C ASP A 145 5.24 -22.46 -2.45
N GLU A 146 4.68 -22.82 -1.29
CA GLU A 146 3.85 -21.97 -0.45
C GLU A 146 4.19 -22.10 1.04
N TYR A 147 3.71 -21.16 1.86
CA TYR A 147 3.83 -21.24 3.31
C TYR A 147 2.59 -21.89 3.91
N VAL A 148 2.81 -22.92 4.73
CA VAL A 148 1.79 -23.46 5.63
C VAL A 148 1.84 -22.68 6.93
N VAL A 149 0.70 -22.09 7.31
CA VAL A 149 0.55 -21.31 8.55
C VAL A 149 -0.13 -22.17 9.62
N SER A 150 0.35 -22.08 10.86
CA SER A 150 -0.18 -22.88 11.98
C SER A 150 0.10 -22.22 13.33
N TYR A 151 -0.66 -22.59 14.36
CA TYR A 151 -0.34 -22.24 15.75
C TYR A 151 0.75 -23.17 16.33
N PRO A 152 1.66 -22.67 17.18
CA PRO A 152 2.72 -23.49 17.79
C PRO A 152 2.25 -24.71 18.61
N GLU A 153 1.06 -24.65 19.22
CA GLU A 153 0.52 -25.70 20.10
C GLU A 153 -0.85 -26.27 19.63
N ASP A 154 -1.24 -26.05 18.37
CA ASP A 154 -2.56 -26.43 17.80
C ASP A 154 -3.77 -25.88 18.61
N GLU A 155 -3.56 -24.81 19.38
CA GLU A 155 -4.59 -24.09 20.13
C GLU A 155 -4.72 -22.68 19.54
N GLY A 156 -5.71 -22.49 18.67
CA GLY A 156 -6.02 -21.21 18.05
C GLY A 156 -7.17 -21.33 17.04
N ASP A 157 -7.64 -20.21 16.52
CA ASP A 157 -8.74 -20.17 15.56
C ASP A 157 -8.18 -20.25 14.14
N GLU A 158 -8.43 -21.38 13.44
CA GLU A 158 -7.90 -21.62 12.10
C GLU A 158 -8.40 -20.58 11.08
N ASP A 159 -9.59 -20.02 11.30
CA ASP A 159 -10.18 -19.00 10.41
C ASP A 159 -9.33 -17.71 10.41
N LEU A 160 -8.59 -17.44 11.49
CA LEU A 160 -7.68 -16.29 11.59
C LEU A 160 -6.40 -16.45 10.77
N LEU A 161 -6.06 -17.68 10.34
CA LEU A 161 -4.83 -17.95 9.59
C LEU A 161 -4.99 -17.79 8.08
N GLU A 162 -6.23 -17.74 7.59
CA GLU A 162 -6.53 -17.67 6.17
C GLU A 162 -6.00 -16.38 5.55
N ASN A 163 -5.25 -16.52 4.44
CA ASN A 163 -4.67 -15.43 3.65
C ASN A 163 -3.61 -14.57 4.39
N LEU A 164 -3.03 -15.06 5.49
CA LEU A 164 -1.84 -14.46 6.08
C LEU A 164 -0.62 -14.60 5.17
N VAL A 165 0.18 -13.55 5.09
CA VAL A 165 1.39 -13.48 4.26
C VAL A 165 2.64 -13.39 5.14
N GLU A 166 3.60 -14.25 4.85
CA GLU A 166 4.85 -14.34 5.60
C GLU A 166 5.73 -13.11 5.40
N ASP A 167 5.79 -12.57 4.18
CA ASP A 167 6.73 -11.50 3.85
C ASP A 167 6.25 -10.16 4.42
N MET A 168 6.96 -9.70 5.44
CA MET A 168 6.90 -8.32 5.93
C MET A 168 8.32 -7.75 6.02
N ASP A 169 9.22 -8.21 5.15
CA ASP A 169 10.68 -7.93 5.22
C ASP A 169 11.14 -7.01 4.08
N LEU A 170 10.20 -6.52 3.27
CA LEU A 170 10.44 -5.69 2.08
C LEU A 170 11.38 -6.35 1.06
N ARG A 171 11.38 -7.69 0.98
CA ARG A 171 12.30 -8.43 0.10
C ARG A 171 12.07 -8.13 -1.38
N ALA A 172 10.85 -7.72 -1.73
CA ALA A 172 10.51 -7.29 -3.08
C ALA A 172 11.33 -6.07 -3.56
N LEU A 173 11.85 -5.25 -2.64
CA LEU A 173 12.72 -4.11 -2.96
C LEU A 173 14.12 -4.53 -3.39
N LEU A 174 14.51 -5.79 -3.17
CA LEU A 174 15.88 -6.23 -3.41
C LEU A 174 16.17 -6.51 -4.89
N PRO A 175 17.34 -6.06 -5.40
CA PRO A 175 17.78 -6.42 -6.74
C PRO A 175 18.13 -7.91 -6.82
N LYS A 176 17.97 -8.49 -8.01
CA LYS A 176 18.36 -9.89 -8.28
C LYS A 176 19.88 -10.09 -8.35
N ASP A 177 20.60 -9.05 -8.74
CA ASP A 177 22.04 -9.05 -8.98
C ASP A 177 22.75 -8.03 -8.07
N GLU A 178 24.08 -8.06 -8.04
CA GLU A 178 24.87 -7.04 -7.35
C GLU A 178 24.72 -5.67 -8.06
N VAL A 179 24.58 -4.61 -7.27
CA VAL A 179 24.30 -3.25 -7.76
C VAL A 179 25.43 -2.28 -7.44
N SER A 180 25.68 -1.35 -8.34
CA SER A 180 26.53 -0.17 -8.15
C SER A 180 25.66 1.06 -7.92
N GLU A 181 26.23 2.09 -7.28
CA GLU A 181 25.52 3.36 -7.07
C GLU A 181 24.95 3.90 -8.39
N GLY A 182 23.66 4.20 -8.39
CA GLY A 182 22.88 4.64 -9.56
C GLY A 182 22.34 3.52 -10.44
N ASP A 183 22.56 2.25 -10.11
CA ASP A 183 21.86 1.14 -10.78
C ASP A 183 20.40 1.09 -10.30
N SER A 184 19.48 0.89 -11.25
CA SER A 184 18.03 0.84 -11.01
C SER A 184 17.41 -0.46 -11.53
N TRP A 185 16.29 -0.87 -10.94
CA TRP A 185 15.53 -2.05 -11.34
C TRP A 185 14.03 -1.84 -11.13
N ASP A 186 13.24 -2.52 -11.96
CA ASP A 186 11.78 -2.50 -11.86
C ASP A 186 11.31 -3.35 -10.67
N LEU A 187 10.35 -2.80 -9.92
CA LEU A 187 9.65 -3.48 -8.84
C LEU A 187 8.35 -4.09 -9.37
N PRO A 188 7.99 -5.33 -8.97
CA PRO A 188 6.68 -5.88 -9.31
C PRO A 188 5.58 -5.11 -8.58
N LEU A 189 4.59 -4.57 -9.31
CA LEU A 189 3.49 -3.77 -8.74
C LEU A 189 2.69 -4.50 -7.65
N VAL A 190 2.50 -5.81 -7.78
CA VAL A 190 1.85 -6.64 -6.74
C VAL A 190 2.54 -6.52 -5.38
N SER A 191 3.85 -6.23 -5.38
CA SER A 191 4.60 -6.05 -4.12
C SER A 191 4.28 -4.73 -3.42
N LEU A 192 3.69 -3.75 -4.11
CA LEU A 192 3.25 -2.49 -3.48
C LEU A 192 2.10 -2.75 -2.52
N ILE A 193 1.24 -3.72 -2.82
CA ILE A 193 0.16 -4.15 -1.94
C ILE A 193 0.73 -4.67 -0.62
N ASP A 194 1.82 -5.42 -0.68
CA ASP A 194 2.50 -5.93 0.53
C ASP A 194 3.26 -4.83 1.30
N ILE A 195 3.56 -3.69 0.65
CA ILE A 195 4.19 -2.53 1.30
C ILE A 195 3.13 -1.68 2.01
N LEU A 196 2.00 -1.41 1.34
CA LEU A 196 0.91 -0.58 1.86
C LEU A 196 0.02 -1.36 2.85
N GLY A 197 -0.14 -2.67 2.65
CA GLY A 197 -0.93 -3.59 3.50
C GLY A 197 -0.12 -4.85 3.85
N PRO A 198 0.85 -4.75 4.78
CA PRO A 198 1.76 -5.82 5.09
C PRO A 198 1.08 -6.95 5.88
N GLY A 199 1.50 -8.20 5.64
CA GLY A 199 1.06 -9.36 6.42
C GLY A 199 -0.19 -10.09 5.91
N GLY A 200 -0.80 -9.63 4.82
CA GLY A 200 -1.95 -10.29 4.18
C GLY A 200 -3.28 -9.89 4.80
N ASP A 201 -4.20 -10.85 4.93
CA ASP A 201 -5.49 -10.61 5.58
C ASP A 201 -5.36 -10.72 7.11
N LEU A 202 -5.23 -9.56 7.76
CA LEU A 202 -5.08 -9.46 9.21
C LEU A 202 -6.41 -9.57 9.97
N LYS A 203 -7.53 -9.90 9.31
CA LYS A 203 -8.85 -10.09 9.96
C LYS A 203 -9.26 -8.89 10.82
N LEU A 204 -9.05 -7.69 10.30
CA LEU A 204 -9.38 -6.47 11.02
C LEU A 204 -10.90 -6.39 11.21
N ASP A 205 -11.33 -6.31 12.46
CA ASP A 205 -12.70 -5.97 12.84
C ASP A 205 -12.77 -4.46 13.05
N PHE A 206 -13.35 -3.76 12.08
CA PHE A 206 -13.48 -2.31 12.06
C PHE A 206 -14.90 -1.89 12.42
N ASN A 207 -15.02 -0.90 13.30
CA ASN A 207 -16.31 -0.40 13.77
C ASN A 207 -16.36 1.12 13.69
N MET A 208 -17.46 1.66 13.17
CA MET A 208 -17.73 3.10 13.13
C MET A 208 -18.61 3.52 14.30
N ASP A 209 -18.16 4.54 15.04
CA ASP A 209 -18.94 5.27 16.03
C ASP A 209 -19.56 6.53 15.39
N GLY A 210 -20.90 6.60 15.35
CA GLY A 210 -21.61 7.76 14.83
C GLY A 210 -22.86 7.39 14.05
N GLN A 211 -23.42 8.35 13.31
CA GLN A 211 -24.33 8.01 12.23
C GLN A 211 -23.50 7.50 11.06
N GLU A 212 -23.89 6.35 10.52
CA GLU A 212 -23.36 5.88 9.24
C GLU A 212 -23.59 6.95 8.17
N VAL A 213 -22.55 7.21 7.39
CA VAL A 213 -22.62 8.13 6.27
C VAL A 213 -23.49 7.50 5.19
N SER A 214 -24.74 7.95 5.10
CA SER A 214 -25.70 7.45 4.12
C SER A 214 -25.23 7.78 2.70
N GLY A 215 -24.87 6.77 1.92
CA GLY A 215 -24.57 6.88 0.49
C GLY A 215 -23.10 7.00 0.12
N GLY A 216 -22.17 6.79 1.06
CA GLY A 216 -20.75 6.55 0.76
C GLY A 216 -20.44 5.04 0.61
N PRO A 217 -19.24 4.69 0.11
CA PRO A 217 -18.79 3.29 0.12
C PRO A 217 -18.75 2.74 1.56
N PRO A 218 -19.01 1.43 1.76
CA PRO A 218 -18.90 0.80 3.07
C PRO A 218 -17.49 0.99 3.65
N PRO A 219 -17.36 1.26 4.97
CA PRO A 219 -16.05 1.44 5.60
C PRO A 219 -15.10 0.26 5.36
N GLU A 220 -15.62 -0.96 5.26
CA GLU A 220 -14.86 -2.18 5.00
C GLU A 220 -14.12 -2.14 3.66
N MET A 221 -14.70 -1.51 2.63
CA MET A 221 -14.02 -1.32 1.33
C MET A 221 -12.83 -0.36 1.45
N MET A 222 -12.93 0.66 2.32
CA MET A 222 -11.87 1.65 2.49
C MET A 222 -10.68 1.06 3.25
N VAL A 223 -10.92 0.07 4.11
CA VAL A 223 -9.89 -0.50 4.98
C VAL A 223 -9.18 -1.71 4.34
N ASN A 224 -9.87 -2.50 3.52
CA ASN A 224 -9.29 -3.68 2.86
C ASN A 224 -8.69 -3.36 1.47
N PHE A 225 -7.68 -2.50 1.44
CA PHE A 225 -7.00 -2.08 0.19
C PHE A 225 -6.53 -3.25 -0.68
N ARG A 226 -6.03 -4.34 -0.06
CA ARG A 226 -5.57 -5.54 -0.77
C ARG A 226 -6.68 -6.23 -1.57
N GLU A 227 -7.88 -6.31 -0.99
CA GLU A 227 -9.04 -6.90 -1.65
C GLU A 227 -9.57 -5.99 -2.76
N MET A 228 -9.57 -4.68 -2.52
CA MET A 228 -9.99 -3.68 -3.50
C MET A 228 -9.05 -3.63 -4.72
N MET A 229 -7.74 -3.60 -4.50
CA MET A 229 -6.76 -3.28 -5.54
C MET A 229 -6.09 -4.49 -6.18
N GLY A 230 -6.01 -5.62 -5.47
CA GLY A 230 -5.59 -6.95 -5.96
C GLY A 230 -4.55 -6.95 -7.10
N ASP A 231 -4.72 -7.86 -8.07
CA ASP A 231 -3.83 -7.92 -9.25
C ASP A 231 -4.13 -6.82 -10.30
N MET A 232 -4.88 -5.79 -9.94
CA MET A 232 -5.49 -4.85 -10.90
C MET A 232 -4.67 -3.58 -11.12
N LEU A 233 -3.59 -3.39 -10.37
CA LEU A 233 -2.70 -2.23 -10.48
C LEU A 233 -2.00 -2.17 -11.85
N GLU A 234 -2.16 -1.03 -12.51
CA GLU A 234 -1.45 -0.64 -13.72
C GLU A 234 -0.54 0.57 -13.40
N GLY A 235 0.70 0.54 -13.87
CA GLY A 235 1.68 1.57 -13.54
C GLY A 235 3.14 1.11 -13.66
N GLU A 236 4.03 1.86 -13.02
CA GLU A 236 5.44 1.53 -12.85
C GLU A 236 5.91 1.79 -11.43
N ALA A 237 6.83 0.94 -10.96
CA ALA A 237 7.53 1.14 -9.71
C ALA A 237 9.00 0.81 -9.93
N THR A 238 9.89 1.71 -9.52
CA THR A 238 11.33 1.59 -9.74
C THR A 238 12.06 1.75 -8.42
N ALA A 239 13.09 0.93 -8.21
CA ALA A 239 14.05 1.12 -7.14
C ALA A 239 15.43 1.49 -7.71
N THR A 240 16.16 2.35 -7.00
CA THR A 240 17.52 2.78 -7.35
C THR A 240 18.45 2.65 -6.15
N PHE A 241 19.61 2.02 -6.34
CA PHE A 241 20.62 1.98 -5.29
C PHE A 241 21.39 3.31 -5.24
N ALA A 242 21.04 4.18 -4.29
CA ALA A 242 21.62 5.51 -4.13
C ALA A 242 22.99 5.51 -3.40
N GLY A 243 23.42 4.35 -2.90
CA GLY A 243 24.72 4.16 -2.26
C GLY A 243 24.62 3.76 -0.80
N MET A 244 25.66 4.06 -0.03
CA MET A 244 25.75 3.68 1.39
C MET A 244 25.68 4.93 2.29
N THR A 245 24.99 4.82 3.41
CA THR A 245 24.94 5.83 4.47
C THR A 245 25.36 5.22 5.82
N GLU A 246 25.65 6.06 6.81
CA GLU A 246 25.88 5.63 8.20
C GLU A 246 24.79 6.19 9.12
N VAL A 247 24.08 5.31 9.82
CA VAL A 247 23.08 5.65 10.84
C VAL A 247 23.43 4.89 12.11
N ASP A 248 23.58 5.59 13.23
CA ASP A 248 23.95 5.02 14.54
C ASP A 248 25.16 4.06 14.53
N GLY A 249 26.10 4.30 13.61
CA GLY A 249 27.32 3.50 13.44
C GLY A 249 27.11 2.18 12.67
N ALA A 250 25.93 1.94 12.14
CA ALA A 250 25.66 0.92 11.14
C ALA A 250 25.77 1.51 9.73
N SER A 251 26.40 0.76 8.81
CA SER A 251 26.44 1.12 7.40
C SER A 251 25.23 0.51 6.70
N LEU A 252 24.36 1.37 6.17
CA LEU A 252 23.09 1.00 5.54
C LEU A 252 23.15 1.33 4.04
N ALA A 253 22.59 0.46 3.22
CA ALA A 253 22.35 0.74 1.81
C ALA A 253 21.09 1.59 1.68
N VAL A 254 21.12 2.61 0.82
CA VAL A 254 19.97 3.45 0.50
C VAL A 254 19.36 2.96 -0.81
N ILE A 255 18.11 2.52 -0.76
CA ILE A 255 17.31 2.14 -1.92
C ILE A 255 16.24 3.22 -2.08
N GLU A 256 16.39 4.10 -3.07
CA GLU A 256 15.36 5.08 -3.44
C GLU A 256 14.25 4.37 -4.20
N ILE A 257 13.01 4.78 -3.97
CA ILE A 257 11.80 4.16 -4.53
C ILE A 257 10.98 5.27 -5.20
N GLU A 258 10.51 5.00 -6.41
CA GLU A 258 9.58 5.85 -7.16
C GLU A 258 8.43 4.97 -7.66
N ILE A 259 7.19 5.43 -7.49
CA ILE A 259 5.95 4.72 -7.83
C ILE A 259 5.05 5.68 -8.61
N GLU A 260 4.51 5.22 -9.72
CA GLU A 260 3.48 5.89 -10.52
C GLU A 260 2.43 4.84 -10.92
N ILE A 261 1.22 4.96 -10.36
CA ILE A 261 0.08 4.08 -10.61
C ILE A 261 -1.03 4.91 -11.24
N ASP A 262 -1.62 4.38 -12.30
CA ASP A 262 -2.82 4.91 -12.95
C ASP A 262 -3.66 3.71 -13.39
N THR A 263 -4.79 3.51 -12.72
CA THR A 263 -5.64 2.33 -12.89
C THR A 263 -7.09 2.75 -13.00
N ALA A 264 -7.82 2.22 -13.98
CA ALA A 264 -9.26 2.38 -14.10
C ALA A 264 -9.91 1.00 -14.32
N LYS A 265 -10.92 0.65 -13.51
CA LYS A 265 -11.58 -0.67 -13.53
C LYS A 265 -13.07 -0.56 -13.28
N ASP A 266 -13.82 -1.44 -13.94
CA ASP A 266 -15.22 -1.70 -13.60
C ASP A 266 -15.25 -2.73 -12.46
N MET A 267 -15.77 -2.32 -11.30
CA MET A 267 -15.86 -3.10 -10.07
C MET A 267 -17.29 -3.52 -9.74
N SER A 268 -18.21 -3.46 -10.71
CA SER A 268 -19.63 -3.80 -10.50
C SER A 268 -19.82 -5.19 -9.88
N GLU A 269 -19.10 -6.20 -10.37
CA GLU A 269 -19.23 -7.58 -9.86
C GLU A 269 -18.78 -7.70 -8.39
N LEU A 270 -17.71 -7.01 -7.99
CA LEU A 270 -17.22 -7.03 -6.60
C LEU A 270 -18.21 -6.33 -5.67
N ILE A 271 -18.73 -5.18 -6.09
CA ILE A 271 -19.68 -4.39 -5.29
C ILE A 271 -21.02 -5.11 -5.16
N GLU A 272 -21.50 -5.79 -6.21
CA GLU A 272 -22.67 -6.67 -6.11
C GLU A 272 -22.48 -7.78 -5.07
N GLU A 273 -21.29 -8.37 -4.98
CA GLU A 273 -20.97 -9.40 -3.98
C GLU A 273 -20.95 -8.82 -2.55
N LEU A 274 -20.29 -7.68 -2.37
CA LEU A 274 -20.14 -7.02 -1.06
C LEU A 274 -21.46 -6.43 -0.52
N MET A 275 -22.35 -5.92 -1.38
CA MET A 275 -23.64 -5.38 -0.97
C MET A 275 -24.61 -6.48 -0.46
N GLY A 276 -24.36 -7.75 -0.80
CA GLY A 276 -25.14 -8.90 -0.34
C GLY A 276 -26.61 -8.91 -0.82
N GLU A 277 -27.40 -9.89 -0.31
CA GLU A 277 -28.84 -10.01 -0.62
C GLU A 277 -29.75 -9.19 0.31
N GLU A 278 -29.21 -8.42 1.27
CA GLU A 278 -29.99 -7.69 2.28
C GLU A 278 -30.58 -6.37 1.74
N MET A 279 -31.33 -6.49 0.65
CA MET A 279 -32.14 -5.39 0.12
C MET A 279 -33.45 -5.26 0.92
N PRO A 280 -33.92 -4.03 1.23
CA PRO A 280 -35.22 -3.82 1.87
C PRO A 280 -36.36 -4.47 1.08
N GLU A 281 -37.25 -5.23 1.76
CA GLU A 281 -38.37 -5.92 1.10
C GLU A 281 -39.18 -4.96 0.20
N GLY A 282 -39.21 -5.24 -1.11
CA GLY A 282 -40.01 -4.50 -2.10
C GLY A 282 -39.25 -3.44 -2.93
N MET A 283 -37.92 -3.40 -2.84
CA MET A 283 -37.04 -2.62 -3.71
C MET A 283 -36.18 -3.58 -4.54
N ASP A 284 -36.31 -3.50 -5.87
CA ASP A 284 -35.36 -4.18 -6.78
C ASP A 284 -34.25 -3.18 -7.11
N PHE A 285 -33.00 -3.53 -6.79
CA PHE A 285 -31.81 -2.73 -7.07
C PHE A 285 -30.97 -3.50 -8.07
N ASN A 286 -30.61 -2.82 -9.15
CA ASN A 286 -29.73 -3.32 -10.18
C ASN A 286 -28.55 -2.37 -10.28
N LEU A 287 -27.36 -2.86 -9.94
CA LEU A 287 -26.13 -2.14 -10.17
C LEU A 287 -25.80 -2.29 -11.65
N ASP A 288 -25.85 -1.19 -12.41
CA ASP A 288 -25.60 -1.25 -13.85
C ASP A 288 -24.09 -1.15 -14.13
N ARG A 289 -23.40 -0.29 -13.38
CA ARG A 289 -21.97 -0.06 -13.53
C ARG A 289 -21.37 0.59 -12.29
N VAL A 290 -20.13 0.21 -11.95
CA VAL A 290 -19.28 0.96 -11.04
C VAL A 290 -17.88 1.04 -11.62
N ASP A 291 -17.49 2.20 -12.10
CA ASP A 291 -16.12 2.47 -12.51
C ASP A 291 -15.36 3.10 -11.33
N VAL A 292 -14.17 2.56 -11.05
CA VAL A 292 -13.23 3.08 -10.07
C VAL A 292 -11.94 3.44 -10.77
N GLU A 293 -11.50 4.68 -10.63
CA GLU A 293 -10.19 5.16 -11.06
C GLU A 293 -9.33 5.43 -9.82
N PHE A 294 -8.08 4.98 -9.86
CA PHE A 294 -7.08 5.18 -8.81
C PHE A 294 -5.78 5.67 -9.44
N ALA A 295 -5.30 6.80 -8.96
CA ALA A 295 -3.99 7.34 -9.29
C ALA A 295 -3.15 7.47 -8.02
N TYR A 296 -1.88 7.09 -8.08
CA TYR A 296 -0.96 7.21 -6.95
C TYR A 296 0.46 7.49 -7.42
N GLU A 297 1.02 8.61 -6.99
CA GLU A 297 2.41 8.99 -7.23
C GLU A 297 3.12 9.09 -5.89
N ALA A 298 4.17 8.29 -5.68
CA ALA A 298 4.91 8.27 -4.43
C ALA A 298 6.41 8.13 -4.62
N SER A 299 7.15 8.68 -3.66
CA SER A 299 8.60 8.55 -3.62
C SER A 299 9.08 8.37 -2.19
N GLY A 300 10.21 7.69 -2.05
CA GLY A 300 10.70 7.33 -0.73
C GLY A 300 12.03 6.63 -0.74
N GLN A 301 12.39 6.05 0.41
CA GLN A 301 13.58 5.24 0.53
C GLN A 301 13.42 4.11 1.53
N CYS A 302 14.05 2.98 1.23
CA CYS A 302 14.33 1.92 2.18
C CYS A 302 15.81 1.99 2.58
N LEU A 303 16.07 2.03 3.89
CA LEU A 303 17.40 1.82 4.45
C LEU A 303 17.58 0.32 4.72
N TRP A 304 18.57 -0.29 4.08
CA TRP A 304 18.84 -1.72 4.19
C TRP A 304 20.12 -1.99 4.99
N ASN A 305 20.03 -2.78 6.07
CA ASN A 305 21.21 -3.18 6.83
C ASN A 305 21.93 -4.32 6.12
N VAL A 306 22.90 -3.98 5.27
CA VAL A 306 23.66 -4.96 4.46
C VAL A 306 24.35 -6.03 5.32
N ARG A 307 24.79 -5.66 6.54
CA ARG A 307 25.47 -6.60 7.43
C ARG A 307 24.51 -7.53 8.16
N ALA A 308 23.38 -7.01 8.60
CA ALA A 308 22.37 -7.78 9.32
C ALA A 308 21.42 -8.54 8.38
N GLY A 309 21.36 -8.13 7.10
CA GLY A 309 20.60 -8.82 6.06
C GLY A 309 19.10 -8.56 6.12
N HIS A 310 18.65 -7.42 6.63
CA HIS A 310 17.24 -7.06 6.70
C HIS A 310 17.05 -5.55 6.47
N ALA A 311 15.81 -5.14 6.19
CA ALA A 311 15.44 -3.73 6.15
C ALA A 311 15.61 -3.13 7.55
N HIS A 312 16.14 -1.91 7.61
CA HIS A 312 16.24 -1.12 8.83
C HIS A 312 15.04 -0.19 8.96
N SER A 313 14.69 0.49 7.86
CA SER A 313 13.50 1.32 7.81
C SER A 313 13.02 1.55 6.37
N LEU A 314 11.76 1.96 6.24
CA LEU A 314 11.12 2.46 5.02
C LEU A 314 10.44 3.79 5.35
N SER A 315 10.49 4.72 4.42
CA SER A 315 9.64 5.92 4.41
C SER A 315 9.23 6.17 2.96
N LEU A 316 7.93 6.22 2.72
CA LEU A 316 7.30 6.47 1.44
C LEU A 316 6.22 7.52 1.66
N GLU A 317 6.20 8.56 0.84
CA GLU A 317 5.20 9.62 0.86
C GLU A 317 4.72 9.87 -0.56
N GLY A 318 3.43 10.12 -0.74
CA GLY A 318 2.85 10.33 -2.05
C GLY A 318 1.47 10.97 -2.02
N GLU A 319 1.01 11.32 -3.21
CA GLU A 319 -0.33 11.84 -3.47
C GLU A 319 -1.16 10.74 -4.13
N ALA A 320 -2.40 10.56 -3.66
CA ALA A 320 -3.36 9.63 -4.25
C ALA A 320 -4.66 10.36 -4.63
N ALA A 321 -5.31 9.86 -5.67
CA ALA A 321 -6.64 10.28 -6.09
C ALA A 321 -7.50 9.05 -6.41
N ILE A 322 -8.75 9.10 -5.98
CA ILE A 322 -9.77 8.08 -6.23
C ILE A 322 -10.96 8.77 -6.90
N ALA A 323 -11.40 8.25 -8.04
CA ALA A 323 -12.67 8.61 -8.64
C ALA A 323 -13.59 7.38 -8.67
N LEU A 324 -14.85 7.59 -8.32
CA LEU A 324 -15.89 6.57 -8.31
C LEU A 324 -17.06 7.08 -9.15
N ASP A 325 -17.42 6.34 -10.19
CA ASP A 325 -18.61 6.57 -11.01
C ASP A 325 -19.53 5.36 -10.92
N MET A 326 -20.69 5.55 -10.29
CA MET A 326 -21.68 4.50 -10.04
C MET A 326 -22.98 4.80 -10.78
N GLU A 327 -23.52 3.81 -11.50
CA GLU A 327 -24.84 3.83 -12.12
C GLU A 327 -25.71 2.72 -11.51
N VAL A 328 -26.83 3.14 -10.92
CA VAL A 328 -27.78 2.27 -10.24
C VAL A 328 -29.16 2.46 -10.84
N ASN A 329 -29.84 1.36 -11.14
CA ASN A 329 -31.27 1.36 -11.43
C ASN A 329 -32.05 0.79 -10.24
N MET A 330 -33.00 1.57 -9.74
CA MET A 330 -33.91 1.13 -8.69
C MET A 330 -35.34 1.02 -9.23
N ASP A 331 -36.00 -0.09 -8.95
CA ASP A 331 -37.42 -0.30 -9.24
C ASP A 331 -38.22 -0.33 -7.93
N PHE A 332 -39.11 0.66 -7.75
CA PHE A 332 -40.00 0.74 -6.59
C PHE A 332 -41.45 0.92 -7.02
N GLY A 333 -42.32 -0.01 -6.63
CA GLY A 333 -43.76 0.07 -6.93
C GLY A 333 -44.10 0.08 -8.43
N GLY A 334 -43.21 -0.46 -9.28
CA GLY A 334 -43.34 -0.48 -10.74
C GLY A 334 -42.91 0.82 -11.44
N GLN A 335 -42.20 1.70 -10.73
CA GLN A 335 -41.51 2.84 -11.30
C GLN A 335 -40.01 2.62 -11.21
N SER A 336 -39.34 2.67 -12.35
CA SER A 336 -37.88 2.62 -12.46
C SER A 336 -37.31 4.02 -12.29
N MET A 337 -36.22 4.13 -11.55
CA MET A 337 -35.44 5.33 -11.31
C MET A 337 -33.98 5.00 -11.55
N ALA A 338 -33.37 5.69 -12.52
CA ALA A 338 -31.93 5.65 -12.71
C ALA A 338 -31.27 6.70 -11.82
N MET A 339 -30.23 6.30 -11.09
CA MET A 339 -29.36 7.17 -10.33
C MET A 339 -27.94 7.02 -10.85
N GLU A 340 -27.29 8.13 -11.09
CA GLU A 340 -25.85 8.19 -11.40
C GLU A 340 -25.20 8.98 -10.27
N MET A 341 -24.11 8.48 -9.72
CA MET A 341 -23.32 9.12 -8.68
C MET A 341 -21.88 9.19 -9.15
N SER A 342 -21.26 10.36 -9.08
CA SER A 342 -19.82 10.52 -9.26
C SER A 342 -19.22 11.11 -7.99
N MET A 343 -18.04 10.64 -7.59
CA MET A 343 -17.31 11.10 -6.43
C MET A 343 -15.82 11.13 -6.76
N GLU A 344 -15.15 12.24 -6.47
CA GLU A 344 -13.70 12.39 -6.61
C GLU A 344 -13.12 12.78 -5.25
N MET A 345 -12.09 12.06 -4.81
CA MET A 345 -11.35 12.34 -3.58
C MET A 345 -9.85 12.34 -3.88
N SER A 346 -9.11 13.22 -3.25
CA SER A 346 -7.64 13.22 -3.35
C SER A 346 -6.98 13.65 -2.05
N GLY A 347 -5.68 13.36 -1.93
CA GLY A 347 -4.87 13.77 -0.79
C GLY A 347 -3.58 12.97 -0.66
N GLU A 348 -3.09 12.86 0.56
CA GLU A 348 -1.75 12.38 0.86
C GLU A 348 -1.78 10.98 1.50
N MET A 349 -0.83 10.14 1.13
CA MET A 349 -0.59 8.84 1.77
C MET A 349 0.88 8.76 2.20
N ALA A 350 1.12 8.23 3.39
CA ALA A 350 2.45 7.92 3.86
C ALA A 350 2.51 6.51 4.46
N THR A 351 3.64 5.85 4.22
CA THR A 351 3.97 4.52 4.77
C THR A 351 5.35 4.57 5.37
N GLU A 352 5.44 4.22 6.64
CA GLU A 352 6.69 4.08 7.37
C GLU A 352 6.84 2.64 7.88
N MET A 353 8.09 2.17 7.94
CA MET A 353 8.44 0.95 8.65
C MET A 353 9.73 1.15 9.41
N GLU A 354 9.80 0.63 10.63
CA GLU A 354 11.04 0.53 11.40
C GLU A 354 11.27 -0.91 11.88
N THR A 355 12.54 -1.31 11.95
CA THR A 355 12.96 -2.61 12.48
C THR A 355 13.94 -2.46 13.65
N GLU A 356 13.64 -3.08 14.78
CA GLU A 356 14.46 -3.09 16.01
C GLU A 356 15.13 -4.44 16.33
#